data_AF-A0A968VRL9-F1
#
_entry.id   AF-A0A968VRL9-F1
#
_cell.length_a   1.000
_cell.length_b   1.000
_cell.length_c   1.000
_cell.angle_alpha   90.00
_cell.angle_beta   90.00
_cell.angle_gamma   90.00
#
_symmetry.space_group_name_H-M   'P 1'
#
loop_
_entity.id
_entity.type
_entity.pdbx_description
1 polymer ?
#
loop_
_entity_poly.entity_id
_entity_poly.type
_entity_poly.pdbx_seq_one_letter_code
_entity_poly.pdbx_strand_id
1 'polypeptide(L)'
;MSSLILGRIDQLSESQKTTLKVASVIGRLFRAGWLWGFYPGLGEPAHIRADLDVLNRLDLTPLESARAGADLSFKHILTHGVAYESLPFATRSWLHGELAKFIEQQYSALIDQFVDLLAYHYDISGIEEKRREYLYKAGLAAQAAYANTAATDYYRRLLPLLADQQKIAVLVQLGQVLELTGQWSEVEALYRQALALSEALNDAQARAQARSALGNLHSRRGEYNEASAALEEAQHDLYWPAIKRASARPCISVVR
;
A
#
# COMPACT_ATOMS: atom_id res chain seq x y z
N MET A 1 -22.46 11.47 26.16
CA MET A 1 -21.19 12.09 25.70
C MET A 1 -21.23 12.58 24.25
N SER A 2 -22.05 12.01 23.36
CA SER A 2 -22.22 12.47 21.96
C SER A 2 -22.83 13.87 21.79
N SER A 3 -23.74 14.27 22.68
CA SER A 3 -24.45 15.56 22.60
C SER A 3 -23.56 16.81 22.72
N LEU A 4 -22.44 16.72 23.45
CA LEU A 4 -21.58 17.87 23.72
C LEU A 4 -20.62 18.18 22.55
N ILE A 5 -20.26 17.17 21.75
CA ILE A 5 -19.44 17.34 20.54
C ILE A 5 -20.28 17.94 19.41
N LEU A 6 -21.50 17.45 19.19
CA LEU A 6 -22.43 18.03 18.21
C LEU A 6 -22.66 19.52 18.51
N GLY A 7 -22.93 19.87 19.78
CA GLY A 7 -23.14 21.26 20.17
C GLY A 7 -21.94 22.19 19.93
N ARG A 8 -20.70 21.67 19.86
CA ARG A 8 -19.51 22.45 19.48
C ARG A 8 -19.39 22.59 17.95
N ILE A 9 -19.72 21.54 17.20
CA ILE A 9 -19.73 21.55 15.74
C ILE A 9 -20.83 22.49 15.20
N ASP A 10 -21.98 22.56 15.88
CA ASP A 10 -23.08 23.44 15.51
C ASP A 10 -22.76 24.94 15.67
N GLN A 11 -21.78 25.28 16.52
CA GLN A 11 -21.29 26.66 16.69
C GLN A 11 -20.35 27.11 15.57
N LEU A 12 -19.90 26.20 14.72
CA LEU A 12 -18.93 26.51 13.67
C LEU A 12 -19.61 27.22 12.49
N SER A 13 -18.87 28.18 11.91
CA SER A 13 -19.21 28.71 10.59
C SER A 13 -19.03 27.64 9.51
N GLU A 14 -19.61 27.84 8.32
CA GLU A 14 -19.44 26.90 7.21
C GLU A 14 -17.97 26.76 6.77
N SER A 15 -17.18 27.84 6.86
CA SER A 15 -15.73 27.79 6.62
C SER A 15 -15.03 26.86 7.62
N GLN A 16 -15.34 27.02 8.91
CA GLN A 16 -14.72 26.21 9.98
C GLN A 16 -15.14 24.74 9.90
N LYS A 17 -16.41 24.46 9.57
CA LYS A 17 -16.88 23.10 9.31
C LYS A 17 -16.13 22.49 8.13
N THR A 18 -15.94 23.25 7.06
CA THR A 18 -15.19 22.77 5.88
C THR A 18 -13.74 22.50 6.24
N THR A 19 -13.05 23.40 6.93
CA THR A 19 -11.68 23.19 7.45
C THR A 19 -11.59 21.93 8.32
N LEU A 20 -12.54 21.72 9.23
CA LEU A 20 -12.59 20.53 10.10
C LEU A 20 -12.76 19.23 9.29
N LYS A 21 -13.65 19.24 8.29
CA LYS A 21 -13.89 18.08 7.41
C LYS A 21 -12.65 17.76 6.57
N VAL A 22 -12.01 18.76 5.97
CA VAL A 22 -10.80 18.55 5.16
C VAL A 22 -9.63 18.06 6.02
N ALA A 23 -9.46 18.61 7.23
CA ALA A 23 -8.47 18.11 8.19
C ALA A 23 -8.69 16.63 8.56
N SER A 24 -9.96 16.19 8.65
CA SER A 24 -10.29 14.80 8.96
C SER A 24 -9.88 13.81 7.86
N VAL A 25 -9.66 14.27 6.63
CA VAL A 25 -9.11 13.43 5.55
C VAL A 25 -7.61 13.19 5.71
N ILE A 26 -6.87 14.15 6.29
CA ILE A 26 -5.43 13.98 6.55
C ILE A 26 -5.20 12.91 7.61
N GLY A 27 -6.03 12.92 8.65
CA GLY A 27 -6.01 11.95 9.73
C GLY A 27 -6.10 12.61 11.10
N ARG A 28 -5.95 11.79 12.14
CA ARG A 28 -6.04 12.27 13.53
C ARG A 28 -4.95 13.26 13.88
N LEU A 29 -3.73 13.07 13.36
CA LEU A 29 -2.58 13.96 13.51
C LEU A 29 -2.30 14.59 12.14
N PHE A 30 -2.16 15.92 12.09
CA PHE A 30 -1.92 16.60 10.81
C PHE A 30 -1.16 17.92 10.99
N ARG A 31 -0.46 18.32 9.92
CA ARG A 31 0.20 19.63 9.84
C ARG A 31 -0.75 20.64 9.22
N ALA A 32 -0.89 21.82 9.82
CA ALA A 32 -1.68 22.90 9.23
C ALA A 32 -1.26 23.21 7.79
N GLY A 33 0.05 23.16 7.53
CA GLY A 33 0.67 23.34 6.21
C GLY A 33 0.04 22.54 5.08
N TRP A 34 -0.46 21.34 5.38
CA TRP A 34 -1.03 20.48 4.37
C TRP A 34 -2.40 20.97 3.91
N LEU A 35 -3.21 21.59 4.77
CA LEU A 35 -4.57 22.04 4.43
C LEU A 35 -4.58 22.99 3.24
N TRP A 36 -3.77 24.05 3.27
CA TRP A 36 -3.65 24.97 2.13
C TRP A 36 -2.74 24.44 1.02
N GLY A 37 -1.90 23.45 1.32
CA GLY A 37 -1.03 22.81 0.34
C GLY A 37 -1.79 21.93 -0.66
N PHE A 38 -2.64 21.02 -0.17
CA PHE A 38 -3.38 20.09 -1.03
C PHE A 38 -4.79 20.57 -1.39
N TYR A 39 -5.38 21.48 -0.60
CA TYR A 39 -6.71 22.01 -0.88
C TYR A 39 -6.76 23.55 -0.78
N PRO A 40 -6.18 24.27 -1.77
CA PRO A 40 -6.16 25.75 -1.80
C PRO A 40 -7.55 26.39 -1.80
N GLY A 41 -8.60 25.64 -2.16
CA GLY A 41 -10.00 26.10 -2.11
C GLY A 41 -10.52 26.47 -0.72
N LEU A 42 -9.79 26.13 0.36
CA LEU A 42 -10.08 26.62 1.72
C LEU A 42 -9.78 28.11 1.91
N GLY A 43 -9.01 28.72 1.01
CA GLY A 43 -8.61 30.11 1.07
C GLY A 43 -7.17 30.31 1.54
N GLU A 44 -6.83 31.57 1.84
CA GLU A 44 -5.46 31.96 2.19
C GLU A 44 -4.99 31.33 3.50
N PRO A 45 -3.68 31.03 3.65
CA PRO A 45 -3.13 30.42 4.87
C PRO A 45 -3.48 31.18 6.16
N ALA A 46 -3.61 32.51 6.10
CA ALA A 46 -4.00 33.33 7.24
C ALA A 46 -5.44 33.06 7.70
N HIS A 47 -6.37 32.87 6.75
CA HIS A 47 -7.77 32.55 7.02
C HIS A 47 -7.90 31.14 7.62
N ILE A 48 -7.21 30.16 7.06
CA ILE A 48 -7.22 28.78 7.56
C ILE A 48 -6.64 28.71 8.98
N ARG A 49 -5.58 29.47 9.28
CA ARG A 49 -5.05 29.57 10.64
C ARG A 49 -6.07 30.16 11.62
N ALA A 50 -6.80 31.19 11.22
CA ALA A 50 -7.87 31.76 12.05
C ALA A 50 -8.99 30.75 12.33
N ASP A 51 -9.37 29.94 11.34
CA ASP A 51 -10.32 28.84 11.52
C ASP A 51 -9.77 27.76 12.48
N LEU A 52 -8.51 27.35 12.32
CA LEU A 52 -7.86 26.40 13.23
C LEU A 52 -7.75 26.93 14.66
N ASP A 53 -7.54 28.23 14.85
CA ASP A 53 -7.53 28.86 16.18
C ASP A 53 -8.91 28.78 16.85
N VAL A 54 -9.99 28.95 16.08
CA VAL A 54 -11.37 28.73 16.58
C VAL A 54 -11.57 27.26 16.96
N LEU A 55 -11.17 26.33 16.10
CA LEU A 55 -11.29 24.89 16.37
C LEU A 55 -10.47 24.45 17.59
N ASN A 56 -9.30 25.04 17.81
CA ASN A 56 -8.49 24.85 19.01
C ASN A 56 -9.18 25.42 20.27
N ARG A 57 -9.75 26.63 20.21
CA ARG A 57 -10.52 27.21 21.34
C ARG A 57 -11.76 26.41 21.70
N LEU A 58 -12.42 25.81 20.71
CA LEU A 58 -13.54 24.88 20.90
C LEU A 58 -13.08 23.46 21.26
N ASP A 59 -11.77 23.25 21.42
CA ASP A 59 -11.17 22.01 21.91
C ASP A 59 -11.47 20.82 20.97
N LEU A 60 -11.56 21.11 19.66
CA LEU A 60 -11.81 20.16 18.59
C LEU A 60 -10.50 19.67 17.96
N THR A 61 -9.60 20.60 17.63
CA THR A 61 -8.28 20.29 17.04
C THR A 61 -7.13 21.01 17.78
N PRO A 62 -6.84 20.62 19.04
CA PRO A 62 -5.75 21.24 19.78
C PRO A 62 -4.39 21.11 19.11
N LEU A 63 -3.53 22.10 19.36
CA LEU A 63 -2.10 22.05 19.02
C LEU A 63 -1.41 21.00 19.90
N GLU A 64 -0.78 20.00 19.28
CA GLU A 64 -0.06 18.94 20.00
C GLU A 64 1.39 19.33 20.27
N SER A 65 1.99 20.18 19.41
CA SER A 65 3.34 20.71 19.59
C SER A 65 3.45 22.16 19.12
N ALA A 66 4.02 23.03 19.96
CA ALA A 66 4.19 24.46 19.68
C ALA A 66 5.44 24.78 18.82
N ARG A 67 6.15 23.76 18.29
CA ARG A 67 7.35 23.96 17.45
C ARG A 67 6.99 24.38 16.03
N ALA A 68 7.96 24.96 15.32
CA ALA A 68 7.81 25.33 13.91
C ALA A 68 7.42 24.08 13.08
N GLY A 69 6.26 24.14 12.43
CA GLY A 69 5.62 22.96 11.81
C GLY A 69 4.56 22.28 12.67
N ALA A 70 4.02 22.97 13.68
CA ALA A 70 3.03 22.49 14.65
C ALA A 70 2.07 21.42 14.11
N ASP A 71 2.18 20.23 14.68
CA ASP A 71 1.23 19.15 14.49
C ASP A 71 -0.01 19.47 15.33
N LEU A 72 -1.17 19.45 14.68
CA LEU A 72 -2.48 19.52 15.32
C LEU A 72 -3.04 18.13 15.42
N SER A 73 -3.94 17.93 16.38
CA SER A 73 -4.66 16.68 16.48
C SER A 73 -6.12 16.82 16.82
N PHE A 74 -6.93 15.91 16.31
CA PHE A 74 -8.30 15.78 16.77
C PHE A 74 -8.29 15.26 18.21
N LYS A 75 -8.80 16.06 19.14
CA LYS A 75 -8.83 15.71 20.57
C LYS A 75 -9.62 14.43 20.83
N HIS A 76 -10.72 14.26 20.11
CA HIS A 76 -11.63 13.13 20.26
C HIS A 76 -11.79 12.41 18.93
N ILE A 77 -11.62 11.07 18.96
CA ILE A 77 -11.84 10.19 17.80
C ILE A 77 -13.26 10.38 17.24
N LEU A 78 -14.25 10.63 18.11
CA LEU A 78 -15.63 10.92 17.71
C LEU A 78 -15.75 12.21 16.87
N THR A 79 -15.04 13.29 17.22
CA THR A 79 -15.05 14.54 16.45
C THR A 79 -14.49 14.31 15.04
N HIS A 80 -13.37 13.58 14.96
CA HIS A 80 -12.81 13.15 13.69
C HIS A 80 -13.82 12.32 12.88
N GLY A 81 -14.41 11.29 13.50
CA GLY A 81 -15.38 10.40 12.86
C GLY A 81 -16.58 11.16 12.30
N VAL A 82 -17.20 12.02 13.11
CA VAL A 82 -18.36 12.83 12.68
C VAL A 82 -18.01 13.75 11.52
N ALA A 83 -16.85 14.43 11.57
CA ALA A 83 -16.41 15.30 10.48
C ALA A 83 -16.16 14.48 9.21
N TYR A 84 -15.42 13.38 9.31
CA TYR A 84 -15.04 12.53 8.19
C TYR A 84 -16.24 11.82 7.53
N GLU A 85 -17.15 11.29 8.35
CA GLU A 85 -18.36 10.57 7.87
C GLU A 85 -19.41 11.52 7.30
N SER A 86 -19.36 12.82 7.64
CA SER A 86 -20.25 13.83 7.05
C SER A 86 -19.88 14.20 5.60
N LEU A 87 -18.72 13.76 5.10
CA LEU A 87 -18.31 13.98 3.72
C LEU A 87 -18.99 12.95 2.79
N PRO A 88 -19.60 13.39 1.67
CA PRO A 88 -20.06 12.46 0.65
C PRO A 88 -18.92 11.58 0.16
N PHE A 89 -19.24 10.33 -0.19
CA PHE A 89 -18.25 9.34 -0.64
C PHE A 89 -17.33 9.87 -1.76
N ALA A 90 -17.91 10.51 -2.78
CA ALA A 90 -17.15 11.06 -3.90
C ALA A 90 -16.18 12.18 -3.48
N THR A 91 -16.63 13.10 -2.61
CA THR A 91 -15.78 14.17 -2.07
C THR A 91 -14.64 13.61 -1.24
N ARG A 92 -14.92 12.60 -0.41
CA ARG A 92 -13.92 11.91 0.40
C ARG A 92 -12.87 11.23 -0.48
N SER A 93 -13.31 10.42 -1.44
CA SER A 93 -12.40 9.76 -2.39
C SER A 93 -11.52 10.78 -3.13
N TRP A 94 -12.12 11.86 -3.62
CA TRP A 94 -11.38 12.93 -4.28
C TRP A 94 -10.33 13.61 -3.37
N LEU A 95 -10.70 13.99 -2.14
CA LEU A 95 -9.79 14.63 -1.18
C LEU A 95 -8.60 13.71 -0.82
N HIS A 96 -8.83 12.41 -0.65
CA HIS A 96 -7.74 11.45 -0.43
C HIS A 96 -6.75 11.42 -1.61
N GLY A 97 -7.25 11.51 -2.84
CA GLY A 97 -6.41 11.54 -4.04
C GLY A 97 -5.57 12.81 -4.14
N GLU A 98 -6.16 13.97 -3.87
CA GLU A 98 -5.45 15.24 -3.90
C GLU A 98 -4.39 15.33 -2.80
N LEU A 99 -4.70 14.87 -1.58
CA LEU A 99 -3.73 14.77 -0.49
C LEU A 99 -2.56 13.87 -0.85
N ALA A 100 -2.84 12.68 -1.42
CA ALA A 100 -1.79 11.74 -1.80
C ALA A 100 -0.86 12.32 -2.88
N LYS A 101 -1.42 12.96 -3.92
CA LYS A 101 -0.65 13.67 -4.96
C LYS A 101 0.21 14.79 -4.38
N PHE A 102 -0.36 15.58 -3.47
CA PHE A 102 0.38 16.64 -2.78
C PHE A 102 1.59 16.08 -2.01
N ILE A 103 1.39 14.99 -1.26
CA ILE A 103 2.49 14.34 -0.52
C ILE A 103 3.55 13.82 -1.48
N GLU A 104 3.14 13.15 -2.56
CA GLU A 104 4.04 12.61 -3.58
C GLU A 104 4.90 13.70 -4.23
N GLN A 105 4.30 14.85 -4.54
CA GLN A 105 5.01 15.98 -5.16
C GLN A 105 5.93 16.70 -4.17
N GLN A 106 5.41 17.05 -3.00
CA GLN A 106 6.11 17.88 -2.01
C GLN A 106 7.23 17.12 -1.30
N TYR A 107 7.08 15.81 -1.13
CA TYR A 107 8.00 14.96 -0.38
C TYR A 107 8.63 13.86 -1.25
N SER A 108 8.77 14.10 -2.56
CA SER A 108 9.38 13.15 -3.51
C SER A 108 10.76 12.62 -3.09
N ALA A 109 11.60 13.47 -2.48
CA ALA A 109 12.92 13.07 -1.98
C ALA A 109 12.88 12.21 -0.70
N LEU A 110 11.74 12.16 0.00
CA LEU A 110 11.52 11.42 1.23
C LEU A 110 10.38 10.40 1.08
N ILE A 111 10.06 10.02 -0.16
CA ILE A 111 8.83 9.28 -0.48
C ILE A 111 8.73 7.95 0.29
N ASP A 112 9.87 7.30 0.54
CA ASP A 112 9.97 6.06 1.30
C ASP A 112 9.41 6.17 2.72
N GLN A 113 9.47 7.37 3.34
CA GLN A 113 8.90 7.62 4.66
C GLN A 113 7.37 7.72 4.66
N PHE A 114 6.76 7.88 3.49
CA PHE A 114 5.33 8.10 3.32
C PHE A 114 4.62 6.94 2.62
N VAL A 115 5.32 5.86 2.29
CA VAL A 115 4.76 4.75 1.50
C VAL A 115 3.49 4.17 2.12
N ASP A 116 3.47 3.91 3.42
CA ASP A 116 2.28 3.37 4.12
C ASP A 116 1.11 4.36 4.08
N LEU A 117 1.39 5.66 4.27
CA LEU A 117 0.40 6.73 4.24
C LEU A 117 -0.18 6.91 2.83
N LEU A 118 0.67 6.87 1.82
CA LEU A 118 0.28 6.96 0.41
C LEU A 118 -0.55 5.73 0.00
N ALA A 119 -0.17 4.54 0.45
CA ALA A 119 -0.97 3.32 0.23
C ALA A 119 -2.37 3.46 0.84
N TYR A 120 -2.48 4.03 2.05
CA TYR A 120 -3.78 4.31 2.68
C TYR A 120 -4.63 5.29 1.87
N HIS A 121 -4.08 6.46 1.49
CA HIS A 121 -4.87 7.47 0.78
C HIS A 121 -5.23 7.04 -0.65
N TYR A 122 -4.31 6.42 -1.40
CA TYR A 122 -4.62 5.96 -2.76
C TYR A 122 -5.61 4.78 -2.80
N ASP A 123 -5.67 3.95 -1.75
CA ASP A 123 -6.68 2.89 -1.67
C ASP A 123 -8.10 3.45 -1.58
N ILE A 124 -8.26 4.65 -1.01
CA ILE A 124 -9.55 5.34 -0.89
C ILE A 124 -9.84 6.23 -2.11
N SER A 125 -8.81 6.71 -2.81
CA SER A 125 -8.94 7.78 -3.81
C SER A 125 -9.48 7.37 -5.18
N GLY A 126 -9.71 6.08 -5.40
CA GLY A 126 -10.16 5.55 -6.70
C GLY A 126 -9.13 5.65 -7.83
N ILE A 127 -7.89 6.09 -7.56
CA ILE A 127 -6.82 6.18 -8.56
C ILE A 127 -6.12 4.81 -8.62
N GLU A 128 -6.65 3.90 -9.44
CA GLU A 128 -6.25 2.49 -9.44
C GLU A 128 -4.77 2.25 -9.75
N GLU A 129 -4.17 3.02 -10.65
CA GLU A 129 -2.74 2.92 -10.96
C GLU A 129 -1.88 3.18 -9.71
N LYS A 130 -2.13 4.30 -9.04
CA LYS A 130 -1.40 4.69 -7.82
C LYS A 130 -1.71 3.78 -6.65
N ARG A 131 -2.95 3.31 -6.53
CA ARG A 131 -3.34 2.29 -5.55
C ARG A 131 -2.48 1.03 -5.69
N ARG A 132 -2.33 0.50 -6.91
CA ARG A 132 -1.49 -0.68 -7.18
C ARG A 132 -0.02 -0.40 -6.85
N GLU A 133 0.49 0.74 -7.30
CA GLU A 133 1.87 1.16 -7.06
C GLU A 133 2.21 1.21 -5.57
N TYR A 134 1.41 1.93 -4.78
CA TYR A 134 1.71 2.15 -3.37
C TYR A 134 1.36 0.97 -2.46
N LEU A 135 0.32 0.17 -2.77
CA LEU A 135 0.12 -1.10 -2.08
C LEU A 135 1.30 -2.05 -2.27
N TYR A 136 1.88 -2.09 -3.47
CA TYR A 136 3.07 -2.92 -3.73
C TYR A 136 4.30 -2.42 -2.97
N LYS A 137 4.59 -1.11 -3.04
CA LYS A 137 5.70 -0.50 -2.29
C LYS A 137 5.55 -0.69 -0.78
N ALA A 138 4.34 -0.53 -0.24
CA ALA A 138 4.07 -0.70 1.19
C ALA A 138 4.20 -2.17 1.63
N GLY A 139 3.73 -3.10 0.79
CA GLY A 139 3.96 -4.53 1.01
C GLY A 139 5.45 -4.87 1.11
N LEU A 140 6.26 -4.37 0.18
CA LEU A 140 7.72 -4.58 0.20
C LEU A 140 8.40 -3.94 1.41
N ALA A 141 8.05 -2.69 1.74
CA ALA A 141 8.60 -1.99 2.90
C ALA A 141 8.24 -2.71 4.21
N ALA A 142 6.99 -3.13 4.37
CA ALA A 142 6.53 -3.90 5.52
C ALA A 142 7.22 -5.27 5.61
N GLN A 143 7.40 -5.97 4.49
CA GLN A 143 8.13 -7.24 4.44
C GLN A 143 9.59 -7.05 4.87
N ALA A 144 10.28 -6.03 4.36
CA ALA A 144 11.66 -5.72 4.73
C ALA A 144 11.81 -5.36 6.21
N ALA A 145 10.77 -4.75 6.80
CA ALA A 145 10.72 -4.42 8.23
C ALA A 145 10.21 -5.57 9.12
N TYR A 146 9.93 -6.76 8.57
CA TYR A 146 9.29 -7.90 9.26
C TYR A 146 7.91 -7.56 9.88
N ALA A 147 7.24 -6.53 9.38
CA ALA A 147 5.88 -6.17 9.74
C ALA A 147 4.89 -7.09 9.02
N ASN A 148 4.95 -8.39 9.33
CA ASN A 148 4.29 -9.46 8.58
C ASN A 148 2.79 -9.23 8.39
N THR A 149 2.07 -8.80 9.44
CA THR A 149 0.64 -8.49 9.34
C THR A 149 0.35 -7.39 8.33
N ALA A 150 1.11 -6.29 8.34
CA ALA A 150 0.93 -5.20 7.39
C ALA A 150 1.28 -5.65 5.96
N ALA A 151 2.39 -6.37 5.77
CA ALA A 151 2.78 -6.91 4.47
C ALA A 151 1.69 -7.83 3.89
N THR A 152 1.12 -8.74 4.70
CA THR A 152 0.02 -9.62 4.26
C THR A 152 -1.23 -8.84 3.87
N ASP A 153 -1.59 -7.78 4.61
CA ASP A 153 -2.74 -6.93 4.28
C ASP A 153 -2.54 -6.23 2.93
N TYR A 154 -1.38 -5.60 2.74
CA TYR A 154 -1.05 -4.89 1.50
C TYR A 154 -1.07 -5.83 0.28
N TYR A 155 -0.42 -7.00 0.38
CA TYR A 155 -0.42 -7.96 -0.73
C TYR A 155 -1.81 -8.53 -1.03
N ARG A 156 -2.62 -8.84 -0.01
CA ARG A 156 -4.00 -9.33 -0.22
C ARG A 156 -4.89 -8.29 -0.88
N ARG A 157 -4.75 -7.00 -0.53
CA ARG A 157 -5.48 -5.89 -1.18
C ARG A 157 -4.98 -5.63 -2.61
N LEU A 158 -3.71 -5.88 -2.88
CA LEU A 158 -3.09 -5.69 -4.19
C LEU A 158 -3.47 -6.78 -5.20
N LEU A 159 -3.47 -8.06 -4.79
CA LEU A 159 -3.65 -9.21 -5.69
C LEU A 159 -4.87 -9.12 -6.64
N PRO A 160 -6.07 -8.69 -6.20
CA PRO A 160 -7.23 -8.54 -7.07
C PRO A 160 -7.07 -7.47 -8.16
N LEU A 161 -6.14 -6.54 -8.00
CA LEU A 161 -5.92 -5.40 -8.89
C LEU A 161 -4.87 -5.67 -9.98
N LEU A 162 -4.14 -6.77 -9.87
CA LEU A 162 -3.01 -7.09 -10.73
C LEU A 162 -3.43 -7.92 -11.94
N ALA A 163 -2.72 -7.74 -13.05
CA ALA A 163 -2.77 -8.69 -14.15
C ALA A 163 -2.09 -10.01 -13.72
N ASP A 164 -2.45 -11.12 -14.36
CA ASP A 164 -1.97 -12.46 -13.98
C ASP A 164 -0.45 -12.57 -13.96
N GLN A 165 0.25 -11.94 -14.91
CA GLN A 165 1.71 -11.88 -14.92
C GLN A 165 2.29 -11.23 -13.66
N GLN A 166 1.65 -10.17 -13.15
CA GLN A 166 2.11 -9.43 -11.98
C GLN A 166 1.74 -10.17 -10.68
N LYS A 167 0.63 -10.92 -10.66
CA LYS A 167 0.20 -11.70 -9.48
C LYS A 167 1.25 -12.73 -9.07
N ILE A 168 1.93 -13.38 -10.02
CA ILE A 168 2.91 -14.43 -9.75
C ILE A 168 3.93 -13.97 -8.70
N ALA A 169 4.56 -12.81 -8.90
CA ALA A 169 5.57 -12.30 -7.99
C ALA A 169 5.00 -11.99 -6.59
N VAL A 170 3.80 -11.40 -6.54
CA VAL A 170 3.13 -11.03 -5.29
C VAL A 170 2.64 -12.25 -4.51
N LEU A 171 2.19 -13.32 -5.19
CA LEU A 171 1.83 -14.59 -4.57
C LEU A 171 3.03 -15.24 -3.89
N VAL A 172 4.20 -15.22 -4.56
CA VAL A 172 5.44 -15.72 -3.97
C VAL A 172 5.87 -14.87 -2.77
N GLN A 173 5.82 -13.54 -2.86
CA GLN A 173 6.14 -12.65 -1.74
C GLN A 173 5.20 -12.84 -0.55
N LEU A 174 3.90 -12.94 -0.79
CA LEU A 174 2.91 -13.22 0.25
C LEU A 174 3.16 -14.57 0.93
N GLY A 175 3.47 -15.61 0.16
CA GLY A 175 3.84 -16.92 0.70
C GLY A 175 5.09 -16.85 1.59
N GLN A 176 6.13 -16.12 1.16
CA GLN A 176 7.36 -15.94 1.95
C GLN A 176 7.09 -15.24 3.29
N VAL A 177 6.21 -14.24 3.32
CA VAL A 177 5.80 -13.59 4.57
C VAL A 177 5.02 -14.56 5.47
N LEU A 178 4.10 -15.33 4.89
CA LEU A 178 3.28 -16.28 5.64
C LEU A 178 4.07 -17.48 6.18
N GLU A 179 5.16 -17.90 5.51
CA GLU A 179 6.11 -18.89 6.04
C GLU A 179 6.66 -18.49 7.41
N LEU A 180 6.98 -17.20 7.59
CA LEU A 180 7.48 -16.67 8.88
C LEU A 180 6.44 -16.77 10.00
N THR A 181 5.16 -16.92 9.65
CA THR A 181 4.04 -17.03 10.59
C THR A 181 3.50 -18.45 10.73
N GLY A 182 4.08 -19.43 10.02
CA GLY A 182 3.72 -20.84 10.10
C GLY A 182 2.41 -21.24 9.42
N GLN A 183 1.88 -20.41 8.51
CA GLN A 183 0.61 -20.68 7.80
C GLN A 183 0.81 -21.61 6.58
N TRP A 184 1.43 -22.76 6.80
CA TRP A 184 1.99 -23.63 5.75
C TRP A 184 1.01 -24.06 4.65
N SER A 185 -0.26 -24.35 5.01
CA SER A 185 -1.28 -24.75 4.04
C SER A 185 -1.67 -23.61 3.10
N GLU A 186 -1.72 -22.38 3.60
CA GLU A 186 -1.99 -21.20 2.78
C GLU A 186 -0.79 -20.90 1.86
N VAL A 187 0.43 -21.01 2.38
CA VAL A 187 1.67 -20.86 1.60
C VAL A 187 1.69 -21.82 0.41
N GLU A 188 1.40 -23.10 0.63
CA GLU A 188 1.37 -24.12 -0.43
C GLU A 188 0.34 -23.77 -1.51
N ALA A 189 -0.85 -23.30 -1.12
CA ALA A 189 -1.89 -22.88 -2.06
C ALA A 189 -1.44 -21.67 -2.90
N LEU A 190 -0.80 -20.68 -2.28
CA LEU A 190 -0.28 -19.49 -2.96
C LEU A 190 0.82 -19.84 -3.98
N TYR A 191 1.77 -20.70 -3.61
CA TYR A 191 2.84 -21.11 -4.52
C TYR A 191 2.32 -21.97 -5.68
N ARG A 192 1.35 -22.85 -5.43
CA ARG A 192 0.68 -23.60 -6.51
C ARG A 192 -0.09 -22.68 -7.45
N GLN A 193 -0.73 -21.64 -6.93
CA GLN A 193 -1.39 -20.64 -7.77
C GLN A 193 -0.37 -19.87 -8.63
N ALA A 194 0.76 -19.47 -8.06
CA ALA A 194 1.84 -18.83 -8.81
C ALA A 194 2.39 -19.76 -9.92
N LEU A 195 2.57 -21.05 -9.61
CA LEU A 195 3.00 -22.05 -10.58
C LEU A 195 2.01 -22.19 -11.74
N ALA A 196 0.72 -22.39 -11.45
CA ALA A 196 -0.31 -22.52 -12.47
C ALA A 196 -0.40 -21.29 -13.40
N LEU A 197 -0.30 -20.08 -12.84
CA LEU A 197 -0.27 -18.84 -13.63
C LEU A 197 0.97 -18.78 -14.53
N SER A 198 2.15 -19.13 -14.00
CA SER A 198 3.39 -19.13 -14.76
C SER A 198 3.44 -20.20 -15.87
N GLU A 199 2.76 -21.33 -15.70
CA GLU A 199 2.54 -22.33 -16.73
C GLU A 199 1.62 -21.82 -17.84
N ALA A 200 0.47 -21.25 -17.47
CA ALA A 200 -0.47 -20.68 -18.42
C ALA A 200 0.15 -19.56 -19.28
N LEU A 201 1.03 -18.75 -18.69
CA LEU A 201 1.73 -17.65 -19.37
C LEU A 201 3.02 -18.09 -20.08
N ASN A 202 3.39 -19.38 -20.01
CA ASN A 202 4.63 -19.93 -20.55
C ASN A 202 5.91 -19.22 -20.03
N ASP A 203 5.86 -18.60 -18.85
CA ASP A 203 7.00 -17.91 -18.25
C ASP A 203 7.90 -18.90 -17.48
N ALA A 204 9.00 -19.32 -18.11
CA ALA A 204 9.93 -20.29 -17.55
C ALA A 204 10.63 -19.79 -16.28
N GLN A 205 10.91 -18.50 -16.19
CA GLN A 205 11.59 -17.93 -15.03
C GLN A 205 10.63 -17.90 -13.84
N ALA A 206 9.39 -17.47 -14.05
CA ALA A 206 8.35 -17.50 -13.04
C ALA A 206 8.02 -18.92 -12.56
N ARG A 207 7.92 -19.89 -13.48
CA ARG A 207 7.71 -21.31 -13.11
C ARG A 207 8.82 -21.83 -12.21
N ALA A 208 10.08 -21.59 -12.58
CA ALA A 208 11.21 -21.99 -11.77
C ALA A 208 11.20 -21.35 -10.37
N GLN A 209 10.82 -20.08 -10.28
CA GLN A 209 10.68 -19.38 -8.99
C GLN A 209 9.59 -20.02 -8.12
N ALA A 210 8.41 -20.29 -8.68
CA ALA A 210 7.30 -20.91 -7.95
C ALA A 210 7.64 -22.35 -7.50
N ARG A 211 8.26 -23.15 -8.37
CA ARG A 211 8.76 -24.49 -8.03
C ARG A 211 9.84 -24.47 -6.95
N SER A 212 10.77 -23.52 -7.02
CA SER A 212 11.79 -23.33 -5.99
C SER A 212 11.16 -22.98 -4.63
N ALA A 213 10.13 -22.14 -4.64
CA ALA A 213 9.38 -21.79 -3.42
C ALA A 213 8.66 -23.00 -2.81
N LEU A 214 8.02 -23.85 -3.63
CA LEU A 214 7.44 -25.12 -3.18
C LEU A 214 8.49 -26.08 -2.63
N GLY A 215 9.63 -26.24 -3.32
CA GLY A 215 10.71 -27.12 -2.85
C GLY A 215 11.29 -26.69 -1.50
N ASN A 216 11.44 -25.39 -1.30
CA ASN A 216 11.86 -24.82 -0.01
C ASN A 216 10.81 -25.07 1.08
N LEU A 217 9.52 -24.89 0.79
CA LEU A 217 8.43 -25.18 1.72
C LEU A 217 8.42 -26.66 2.15
N HIS A 218 8.53 -27.59 1.20
CA HIS A 218 8.63 -29.03 1.47
C HIS A 218 9.86 -29.37 2.31
N SER A 219 11.01 -28.75 2.02
CA SER A 219 12.23 -28.91 2.81
C SER A 219 12.03 -28.50 4.27
N ARG A 220 11.33 -27.37 4.51
CA ARG A 220 11.01 -26.90 5.87
C ARG A 220 10.05 -27.83 6.62
N ARG A 221 9.21 -28.58 5.89
CA ARG A 221 8.27 -29.59 6.43
C ARG A 221 8.90 -30.98 6.63
N GLY A 222 10.14 -31.19 6.17
CA GLY A 222 10.81 -32.50 6.20
C GLY A 222 10.41 -33.44 5.06
N GLU A 223 9.71 -32.93 4.04
CA GLU A 223 9.24 -33.65 2.85
C GLU A 223 10.34 -33.61 1.76
N TYR A 224 11.47 -34.26 2.04
CA TYR A 224 12.69 -34.11 1.24
C TYR A 224 12.58 -34.67 -0.19
N ASN A 225 11.73 -35.68 -0.41
CA ASN A 225 11.53 -36.25 -1.75
C ASN A 225 10.79 -35.26 -2.66
N GLU A 226 9.70 -34.69 -2.13
CA GLU A 226 8.90 -33.65 -2.78
C GLU A 226 9.74 -32.39 -3.01
N ALA A 227 10.60 -32.03 -2.04
CA ALA A 227 11.54 -30.93 -2.18
C ALA A 227 12.53 -31.15 -3.32
N SER A 228 13.18 -32.33 -3.40
CA SER A 228 14.14 -32.65 -4.47
C SER A 228 13.47 -32.58 -5.85
N ALA A 229 12.31 -33.21 -5.99
CA ALA A 229 11.56 -33.22 -7.24
C ALA A 229 11.22 -31.79 -7.71
N ALA A 230 10.69 -30.95 -6.81
CA ALA A 230 10.36 -29.57 -7.14
C ALA A 230 11.59 -28.73 -7.54
N LEU A 231 12.72 -28.90 -6.86
CA LEU A 231 13.96 -28.18 -7.17
C LEU A 231 14.60 -28.65 -8.49
N GLU A 232 14.54 -29.94 -8.79
CA GLU A 232 15.00 -30.48 -10.08
C GLU A 232 14.17 -29.94 -11.25
N GLU A 233 12.84 -29.92 -11.11
CA GLU A 233 11.96 -29.31 -12.10
C GLU A 233 12.24 -27.81 -12.28
N ALA A 234 12.52 -27.08 -11.20
CA ALA A 234 12.87 -25.67 -11.26
C ALA A 234 14.19 -25.43 -12.02
N GLN A 235 15.20 -26.28 -11.79
CA GLN A 235 16.44 -26.24 -12.56
C GLN A 235 16.18 -26.54 -14.04
N HIS A 236 15.37 -27.56 -14.33
CA HIS A 236 15.03 -27.91 -15.70
C HIS A 236 14.36 -26.73 -16.43
N ASP A 237 13.42 -26.01 -15.82
CA ASP A 237 12.79 -24.82 -16.41
C ASP A 237 13.80 -23.73 -16.80
N LEU A 238 14.82 -23.49 -15.96
CA LEU A 238 15.83 -22.46 -16.20
C LEU A 238 16.81 -22.84 -17.31
N TYR A 239 17.29 -24.08 -17.31
CA TYR A 239 18.40 -24.49 -18.17
C TYR A 239 17.93 -25.08 -19.51
N TRP A 240 16.78 -25.75 -19.57
CA TRP A 240 16.30 -26.42 -20.79
C TRP A 240 16.09 -25.49 -22.00
N PRO A 241 15.52 -24.27 -21.86
CA PRO A 241 15.39 -23.34 -22.98
C PRO A 241 16.73 -22.86 -23.54
N ALA A 242 17.76 -22.72 -22.69
CA ALA A 242 19.10 -22.34 -23.12
C ALA A 242 19.79 -23.47 -23.89
N ILE A 243 19.65 -24.71 -23.41
CA ILE A 243 20.17 -25.92 -24.08
C ILE A 243 19.53 -26.08 -25.46
N LYS A 244 18.19 -25.98 -25.57
CA LYS A 244 17.49 -26.07 -26.87
C LYS A 244 17.93 -24.99 -27.87
N ARG A 245 18.12 -23.74 -27.41
CA ARG A 245 18.61 -22.65 -28.27
C ARG A 245 20.06 -22.84 -28.72
N ALA A 246 20.92 -23.37 -27.86
CA ALA A 246 22.30 -23.69 -28.19
C ALA A 246 22.38 -24.82 -29.23
N SER A 247 21.55 -25.86 -29.09
CA SER A 247 21.47 -26.97 -30.05
C SER A 247 20.81 -26.61 -31.39
N ALA A 248 20.08 -25.49 -31.47
CA ALA A 248 19.37 -25.04 -32.67
C ALA A 248 20.14 -24.03 -33.52
N ARG A 249 21.36 -23.60 -33.12
CA ARG A 249 22.19 -22.71 -33.95
C ARG A 249 22.81 -23.52 -35.09
N PRO A 250 22.58 -23.18 -36.37
CA PRO A 250 23.29 -23.83 -37.48
C PRO A 250 24.78 -23.56 -37.33
N CYS A 251 25.62 -24.58 -37.48
CA CYS A 251 27.06 -24.39 -37.69
C CYS A 251 27.23 -23.54 -38.95
N ILE A 252 27.53 -22.24 -38.78
CA ILE A 252 27.96 -21.41 -39.90
C ILE A 252 29.36 -21.91 -40.27
N SER A 253 29.44 -22.77 -41.28
CA SER A 253 30.71 -23.14 -41.91
C SER A 253 31.26 -21.90 -42.61
N VAL A 254 32.23 -21.25 -41.98
CA VAL A 254 33.08 -20.24 -42.64
C VAL A 254 33.95 -20.98 -43.64
N VAL A 255 33.48 -21.09 -44.88
CA VAL A 255 34.30 -21.53 -46.01
C VAL A 255 35.09 -20.30 -46.48
N ARG A 256 36.41 -20.38 -46.32
CA ARG A 256 37.39 -19.49 -46.95
C ARG A 256 37.58 -19.85 -48.42
#